data_AF-A0AAV3SPX1-F1
#
_entry.id   AF-A0AAV3SPX1-F1
#
_cell.length_a   1.000
_cell.length_b   1.000
_cell.length_c   1.000
_cell.angle_alpha   90.00
_cell.angle_beta   90.00
_cell.angle_gamma   90.00
#
_symmetry.space_group_name_H-M   'P 1'
#
loop_
_entity.id
_entity.type
_entity.pdbx_description
1 polymer ?
#
loop_
_entity_poly.entity_id
_entity_poly.type
_entity_poly.pdbx_seq_one_letter_code
_entity_poly.pdbx_strand_id
1 'polypeptide(L)'
;MADDEAETEPAPPVDARSGRSGAAPEVADALPRDDDPLTESVETALAGRSAVVAVGVPLRLLPSVLAARERSSGAPWRVACRPGAVDALSRALVLGSAVAEAVETDAIRLRTGEPLGHGTSGTLFASPDRVDAVVGPPGDRTLATTAVDDGSGGASAAGAREAITGVRAAAESRFDAAAAAPVGMPSRTRLLAAARETLDDRFADDLAAVLESLAPGEFGRTTEPTDRTLLVALAARHDHLFRDLRRWVGVDGVGIAPAQEFTRDRRALVERELIESVKVPMGPGRPMLRLRAVDDVLLRARPEEVPSVLDGRFALPTDADGRLSRDAGREGRRPVWERRRW
;
A
#
# COMPACT_ATOMS: atom_id res chain seq x y z
N MET A 1 -1.69 46.95 59.50
CA MET A 1 -2.94 46.22 59.19
C MET A 1 -3.22 46.43 57.72
N ALA A 2 -3.10 45.46 56.84
CA ALA A 2 -2.52 44.12 56.90
C ALA A 2 -2.17 43.78 55.45
N ASP A 3 -1.06 43.08 55.27
CA ASP A 3 -0.64 42.44 54.01
C ASP A 3 -1.73 41.52 53.46
N ASP A 4 -1.81 41.40 52.14
CA ASP A 4 -2.26 40.16 51.49
C ASP A 4 -1.56 40.02 50.14
N GLU A 5 -0.42 39.32 50.17
CA GLU A 5 0.24 38.71 49.03
C GLU A 5 -0.59 37.48 48.61
N ALA A 6 -1.21 37.53 47.43
CA ALA A 6 -1.77 36.34 46.79
C ALA A 6 -0.80 35.89 45.67
N GLU A 7 0.12 35.01 46.05
CA GLU A 7 0.95 34.21 45.15
C GLU A 7 0.06 33.47 44.13
N THR A 8 0.26 33.73 42.85
CA THR A 8 -0.37 32.98 41.77
C THR A 8 0.50 31.76 41.47
N GLU A 9 0.09 30.60 41.99
CA GLU A 9 0.71 29.30 41.72
C GLU A 9 0.51 28.90 40.25
N PRO A 10 1.57 28.60 39.48
CA PRO A 10 1.44 28.20 38.08
C PRO A 10 0.91 26.77 37.98
N ALA A 11 -0.20 26.61 37.25
CA ALA A 11 -0.79 25.32 36.94
C ALA A 11 0.23 24.34 36.33
N PRO A 12 0.18 23.04 36.70
CA PRO A 12 1.11 22.05 36.18
C PRO A 12 0.94 21.88 34.67
N PRO A 13 2.02 21.60 33.92
CA PRO A 13 1.96 21.48 32.47
C PRO A 13 1.05 20.31 32.10
N VAL A 14 -0.02 20.64 31.37
CA VAL A 14 -0.94 19.66 30.81
C VAL A 14 -0.18 18.88 29.75
N ASP A 15 0.18 17.65 30.10
CA ASP A 15 0.84 16.70 29.21
C ASP A 15 -0.11 16.40 28.04
N ALA A 16 0.10 17.10 26.92
CA ALA A 16 -0.70 16.99 25.70
C ALA A 16 -0.37 15.72 24.91
N ARG A 17 -0.45 14.57 25.58
CA ARG A 17 -0.36 13.23 24.99
C ARG A 17 -1.48 12.35 25.51
N SER A 18 -2.71 12.69 25.16
CA SER A 18 -3.77 11.68 25.14
C SER A 18 -4.89 12.10 24.20
N GLY A 19 -5.27 11.19 23.30
CA GLY A 19 -6.56 11.26 22.62
C GLY A 19 -6.58 11.80 21.19
N ARG A 20 -5.62 11.42 20.32
CA ARG A 20 -5.97 11.27 18.90
C ARG A 20 -6.55 9.87 18.73
N SER A 21 -7.87 9.80 18.54
CA SER A 21 -8.58 8.64 18.02
C SER A 21 -7.75 8.01 16.89
N GLY A 22 -7.31 6.78 17.09
CA GLY A 22 -6.33 6.11 16.24
C GLY A 22 -6.89 5.88 14.84
N ALA A 23 -6.53 6.76 13.90
CA ALA A 23 -6.61 6.42 12.49
C ALA A 23 -5.73 5.18 12.28
N ALA A 24 -6.29 4.11 11.69
CA ALA A 24 -5.52 2.94 11.33
C ALA A 24 -4.38 3.38 10.38
N PRO A 25 -3.12 2.99 10.65
CA PRO A 25 -1.99 3.41 9.83
C PRO A 25 -2.22 2.98 8.38
N GLU A 26 -1.90 3.85 7.42
CA GLU A 26 -1.92 3.48 6.01
C GLU A 26 -0.73 2.56 5.70
N VAL A 27 -0.82 1.79 4.62
CA VAL A 27 0.30 0.96 4.14
C VAL A 27 1.54 1.83 3.91
N ALA A 28 1.38 3.04 3.34
CA ALA A 28 2.48 3.99 3.15
C ALA A 28 3.13 4.46 4.47
N ASP A 29 2.34 4.67 5.53
CA ASP A 29 2.86 5.05 6.86
C ASP A 29 3.54 3.88 7.58
N ALA A 30 3.13 2.67 7.25
CA ALA A 30 3.64 1.46 7.85
C ALA A 30 4.90 0.96 7.15
N LEU A 31 5.00 1.13 5.84
CA LEU A 31 6.11 0.63 5.04
C LEU A 31 7.39 1.43 5.30
N PRO A 32 8.54 0.76 5.24
CA PRO A 32 9.81 1.42 5.49
C PRO A 32 10.09 2.49 4.43
N ARG A 33 10.88 3.49 4.81
CA ARG A 33 11.65 4.27 3.83
C ARG A 33 12.59 3.31 3.09
N ASP A 34 12.98 3.65 1.87
CA ASP A 34 14.03 2.91 1.17
C ASP A 34 15.23 2.68 2.10
N ASP A 35 15.77 1.46 2.08
CA ASP A 35 16.90 0.97 2.92
C ASP A 35 16.60 0.60 4.40
N ASP A 36 15.47 -0.09 4.72
CA ASP A 36 15.31 -0.72 6.05
C ASP A 36 16.02 -2.08 6.13
N PRO A 37 17.14 -2.20 6.89
CA PRO A 37 17.94 -3.43 6.96
C PRO A 37 17.17 -4.62 7.54
N LEU A 38 16.10 -4.39 8.32
CA LEU A 38 15.26 -5.48 8.82
C LEU A 38 14.49 -6.15 7.67
N THR A 39 14.01 -5.38 6.71
CA THR A 39 13.20 -5.84 5.57
C THR A 39 14.03 -6.78 4.69
N GLU A 40 15.27 -6.38 4.38
CA GLU A 40 16.24 -7.21 3.65
C GLU A 40 16.63 -8.47 4.44
N SER A 41 16.87 -8.33 5.75
CA SER A 41 17.20 -9.46 6.62
C SER A 41 16.06 -10.49 6.68
N VAL A 42 14.80 -10.04 6.76
CA VAL A 42 13.62 -10.92 6.77
C VAL A 42 13.48 -11.63 5.43
N GLU A 43 13.58 -10.91 4.32
CA GLU A 43 13.49 -11.49 2.99
C GLU A 43 14.58 -12.56 2.76
N THR A 44 15.82 -12.23 3.11
CA THR A 44 16.97 -13.15 3.00
C THR A 44 16.80 -14.36 3.91
N ALA A 45 16.36 -14.16 5.15
CA ALA A 45 16.16 -15.25 6.10
C ALA A 45 15.08 -16.23 5.62
N LEU A 46 14.00 -15.73 5.01
CA LEU A 46 12.86 -16.53 4.58
C LEU A 46 13.05 -17.20 3.21
N ALA A 47 13.96 -16.71 2.39
CA ALA A 47 14.24 -17.24 1.06
C ALA A 47 14.51 -18.76 1.09
N GLY A 48 13.80 -19.52 0.24
CA GLY A 48 13.98 -20.96 0.10
C GLY A 48 13.35 -21.81 1.20
N ARG A 49 12.67 -21.20 2.18
CA ARG A 49 12.01 -21.95 3.25
C ARG A 49 10.74 -22.64 2.79
N SER A 50 10.47 -23.78 3.41
CA SER A 50 9.21 -24.51 3.27
C SER A 50 8.39 -24.43 4.56
N ALA A 51 7.06 -24.51 4.39
CA ALA A 51 6.10 -24.59 5.50
C ALA A 51 6.25 -23.51 6.57
N VAL A 52 6.56 -22.26 6.19
CA VAL A 52 6.75 -21.15 7.13
C VAL A 52 5.45 -20.84 7.86
N VAL A 53 5.56 -20.64 9.18
CA VAL A 53 4.50 -20.10 10.03
C VAL A 53 5.01 -18.79 10.62
N ALA A 54 4.38 -17.69 10.24
CA ALA A 54 4.73 -16.34 10.64
C ALA A 54 3.61 -15.78 11.53
N VAL A 55 3.94 -15.27 12.70
CA VAL A 55 2.95 -14.72 13.65
C VAL A 55 3.33 -13.32 14.11
N GLY A 56 2.31 -12.49 14.35
CA GLY A 56 2.47 -11.09 14.74
C GLY A 56 3.15 -10.24 13.67
N VAL A 57 2.99 -10.59 12.40
CA VAL A 57 3.63 -9.90 11.26
C VAL A 57 3.05 -8.49 11.13
N PRO A 58 3.86 -7.43 11.27
CA PRO A 58 3.41 -6.08 10.97
C PRO A 58 3.29 -5.91 9.45
N LEU A 59 2.37 -5.03 9.03
CA LEU A 59 2.10 -4.70 7.62
C LEU A 59 3.37 -4.43 6.81
N ARG A 60 4.35 -3.76 7.42
CA ARG A 60 5.62 -3.38 6.80
C ARG A 60 6.51 -4.53 6.36
N LEU A 61 6.38 -5.71 6.99
CA LEU A 61 7.19 -6.89 6.67
C LEU A 61 6.50 -7.79 5.65
N LEU A 62 5.23 -7.53 5.27
CA LEU A 62 4.53 -8.33 4.28
C LEU A 62 5.22 -8.34 2.91
N PRO A 63 5.73 -7.22 2.36
CA PRO A 63 6.47 -7.26 1.10
C PRO A 63 7.64 -8.24 1.11
N SER A 64 8.49 -8.21 2.14
CA SER A 64 9.61 -9.17 2.30
C SER A 64 9.14 -10.62 2.37
N VAL A 65 8.02 -10.86 3.07
CA VAL A 65 7.43 -12.19 3.18
C VAL A 65 6.92 -12.68 1.82
N LEU A 66 6.26 -11.82 1.05
CA LEU A 66 5.78 -12.16 -0.29
C LEU A 66 6.95 -12.37 -1.27
N ALA A 67 7.93 -11.48 -1.30
CA ALA A 67 9.11 -11.62 -2.16
C ALA A 67 9.90 -12.91 -1.86
N ALA A 68 10.07 -13.24 -0.57
CA ALA A 68 10.66 -14.51 -0.18
C ALA A 68 9.80 -15.72 -0.58
N ARG A 69 8.47 -15.59 -0.48
CA ARG A 69 7.52 -16.65 -0.88
C ARG A 69 7.53 -16.88 -2.39
N GLU A 70 7.58 -15.84 -3.20
CA GLU A 70 7.66 -15.93 -4.68
C GLU A 70 8.88 -16.73 -5.14
N ARG A 71 10.00 -16.62 -4.40
CA ARG A 71 11.24 -17.37 -4.63
C ARG A 71 11.25 -18.75 -3.94
N SER A 72 10.14 -19.17 -3.36
CA SER A 72 10.00 -20.42 -2.61
C SER A 72 8.86 -21.27 -3.17
N SER A 73 8.90 -22.58 -2.96
CA SER A 73 7.87 -23.51 -3.41
C SER A 73 7.34 -24.37 -2.26
N GLY A 74 6.34 -25.20 -2.54
CA GLY A 74 5.73 -26.11 -1.56
C GLY A 74 4.49 -25.54 -0.88
N ALA A 75 4.13 -26.11 0.27
CA ALA A 75 2.87 -25.82 0.98
C ALA A 75 2.68 -24.32 1.29
N PRO A 76 1.43 -23.84 1.35
CA PRO A 76 1.11 -22.45 1.69
C PRO A 76 1.78 -22.02 2.99
N TRP A 77 2.35 -20.82 2.99
CA TRP A 77 2.85 -20.22 4.22
C TRP A 77 1.67 -19.72 5.07
N ARG A 78 1.75 -19.89 6.38
CA ARG A 78 0.71 -19.45 7.32
C ARG A 78 1.14 -18.12 7.93
N VAL A 79 0.43 -17.05 7.65
CA VAL A 79 0.81 -15.69 8.06
C VAL A 79 -0.30 -15.07 8.91
N ALA A 80 -0.04 -14.90 10.21
CA ALA A 80 -0.89 -14.14 11.11
C ALA A 80 -0.34 -12.72 11.27
N CYS A 81 -1.03 -11.77 10.67
CA CYS A 81 -0.74 -10.35 10.76
C CYS A 81 -1.30 -9.74 12.05
N ARG A 82 -0.77 -8.57 12.40
CA ARG A 82 -1.31 -7.76 13.50
C ARG A 82 -2.71 -7.22 13.16
N PRO A 83 -3.53 -6.89 14.18
CA PRO A 83 -4.81 -6.23 13.96
C PRO A 83 -4.67 -4.97 13.09
N GLY A 84 -5.66 -4.72 12.23
CA GLY A 84 -5.66 -3.58 11.30
C GLY A 84 -4.95 -3.81 9.96
N ALA A 85 -4.13 -4.86 9.81
CA ALA A 85 -3.41 -5.11 8.56
C ALA A 85 -4.34 -5.30 7.35
N VAL A 86 -5.41 -6.09 7.50
CA VAL A 86 -6.37 -6.36 6.40
C VAL A 86 -7.12 -5.11 5.97
N ASP A 87 -7.47 -4.24 6.91
CA ASP A 87 -8.12 -2.96 6.64
C ASP A 87 -7.19 -2.03 5.83
N ALA A 88 -5.92 -1.95 6.22
CA ALA A 88 -4.91 -1.19 5.47
C ALA A 88 -4.66 -1.77 4.08
N LEU A 89 -4.59 -3.10 3.93
CA LEU A 89 -4.46 -3.77 2.62
C LEU A 89 -5.65 -3.47 1.70
N SER A 90 -6.86 -3.33 2.26
CA SER A 90 -8.07 -2.98 1.50
C SER A 90 -8.05 -1.55 0.95
N ARG A 91 -7.06 -0.74 1.34
CA ARG A 91 -6.83 0.63 0.86
C ARG A 91 -5.54 0.83 0.07
N ALA A 92 -4.75 -0.23 -0.13
CA ALA A 92 -3.48 -0.16 -0.85
C ALA A 92 -3.56 -1.02 -2.10
N LEU A 93 -3.79 -0.40 -3.26
CA LEU A 93 -4.01 -1.13 -4.51
C LEU A 93 -2.87 -2.11 -4.83
N VAL A 94 -1.61 -1.65 -4.68
CA VAL A 94 -0.42 -2.44 -5.04
C VAL A 94 -0.22 -3.63 -4.10
N LEU A 95 0.01 -3.38 -2.80
CA LEU A 95 0.23 -4.44 -1.82
C LEU A 95 -1.02 -5.29 -1.57
N GLY A 96 -2.20 -4.67 -1.50
CA GLY A 96 -3.47 -5.35 -1.27
C GLY A 96 -3.79 -6.37 -2.35
N SER A 97 -3.62 -6.01 -3.62
CA SER A 97 -3.85 -6.93 -4.73
C SER A 97 -2.80 -8.05 -4.80
N ALA A 98 -1.55 -7.77 -4.44
CA ALA A 98 -0.49 -8.78 -4.33
C ALA A 98 -0.79 -9.81 -3.23
N VAL A 99 -1.21 -9.36 -2.05
CA VAL A 99 -1.60 -10.26 -0.95
C VAL A 99 -2.85 -11.07 -1.34
N ALA A 100 -3.84 -10.44 -1.98
CA ALA A 100 -5.03 -11.12 -2.46
C ALA A 100 -4.69 -12.20 -3.51
N GLU A 101 -3.77 -11.92 -4.44
CA GLU A 101 -3.24 -12.90 -5.39
C GLU A 101 -2.57 -14.09 -4.68
N ALA A 102 -1.70 -13.81 -3.70
CA ALA A 102 -1.01 -14.85 -2.95
C ALA A 102 -1.97 -15.72 -2.11
N VAL A 103 -3.09 -15.16 -1.65
CA VAL A 103 -4.15 -15.91 -0.97
C VAL A 103 -4.96 -16.74 -1.96
N GLU A 104 -5.36 -16.17 -3.10
CA GLU A 104 -6.17 -16.85 -4.12
C GLU A 104 -5.42 -18.03 -4.76
N THR A 105 -4.11 -17.89 -4.96
CA THR A 105 -3.23 -18.95 -5.50
C THR A 105 -2.78 -19.98 -4.46
N ASP A 106 -3.29 -19.92 -3.22
CA ASP A 106 -2.86 -20.73 -2.06
C ASP A 106 -1.32 -20.69 -1.85
N ALA A 107 -0.68 -19.56 -2.18
CA ALA A 107 0.71 -19.31 -1.84
C ALA A 107 0.84 -18.98 -0.34
N ILE A 108 -0.12 -18.25 0.22
CA ILE A 108 -0.21 -17.94 1.65
C ILE A 108 -1.63 -18.12 2.20
N ARG A 109 -1.72 -18.37 3.51
CA ARG A 109 -2.96 -18.28 4.28
C ARG A 109 -2.84 -17.13 5.25
N LEU A 110 -3.69 -16.12 5.09
CA LEU A 110 -3.66 -14.90 5.89
C LEU A 110 -4.67 -14.95 7.04
N ARG A 111 -4.24 -14.54 8.23
CA ARG A 111 -5.10 -14.32 9.41
C ARG A 111 -4.70 -13.05 10.14
N THR A 112 -5.54 -12.57 11.04
CA THR A 112 -5.25 -11.46 11.94
C THR A 112 -5.38 -11.88 13.39
N GLY A 113 -4.36 -11.61 14.19
CA GLY A 113 -4.36 -11.98 15.61
C GLY A 113 -3.41 -11.12 16.42
N GLU A 114 -3.58 -11.14 17.74
CA GLU A 114 -2.75 -10.37 18.66
C GLU A 114 -1.26 -10.75 18.54
N PRO A 115 -0.33 -9.79 18.62
CA PRO A 115 1.11 -10.07 18.63
C PRO A 115 1.52 -10.90 19.87
N LEU A 116 2.73 -11.47 19.86
CA LEU A 116 3.29 -12.14 21.04
C LEU A 116 3.65 -11.11 22.12
N GLY A 117 3.19 -11.32 23.35
CA GLY A 117 3.23 -10.32 24.44
C GLY A 117 4.57 -10.14 25.17
N HIS A 118 5.70 -10.58 24.63
CA HIS A 118 6.97 -10.63 25.38
C HIS A 118 8.15 -10.12 24.54
N GLY A 119 8.51 -8.83 24.67
CA GLY A 119 9.82 -8.24 24.32
C GLY A 119 10.33 -8.27 22.87
N THR A 120 9.90 -9.23 22.05
CA THR A 120 10.32 -9.53 20.65
C THR A 120 9.59 -8.68 19.61
N SER A 121 9.03 -7.54 20.05
CA SER A 121 8.00 -6.81 19.33
C SER A 121 6.79 -7.66 18.86
N GLY A 122 6.74 -8.95 19.20
CA GLY A 122 5.67 -9.87 18.88
C GLY A 122 5.80 -10.65 17.57
N THR A 123 6.88 -10.51 16.80
CA THR A 123 7.00 -11.08 15.43
C THR A 123 7.98 -12.26 15.39
N LEU A 124 7.53 -13.38 14.84
CA LEU A 124 8.26 -14.64 14.78
C LEU A 124 8.02 -15.34 13.44
N PHE A 125 9.05 -15.94 12.87
CA PHE A 125 9.01 -16.81 11.70
C PHE A 125 9.56 -18.19 12.06
N ALA A 126 8.80 -19.26 11.79
CA ALA A 126 9.20 -20.63 12.10
C ALA A 126 9.08 -21.55 10.87
N SER A 127 10.17 -22.25 10.53
CA SER A 127 10.23 -23.38 9.60
C SER A 127 10.60 -24.67 10.37
N PRO A 128 10.56 -25.87 9.75
CA PRO A 128 10.89 -27.12 10.45
C PRO A 128 12.33 -27.19 11.00
N ASP A 129 13.23 -26.38 10.46
CA ASP A 129 14.68 -26.41 10.66
C ASP A 129 15.26 -25.10 11.22
N ARG A 130 14.45 -24.05 11.28
CA ARG A 130 14.91 -22.71 11.64
C ARG A 130 13.81 -21.83 12.19
N VAL A 131 14.16 -20.99 13.15
CA VAL A 131 13.30 -19.99 13.76
C VAL A 131 14.02 -18.65 13.76
N ASP A 132 13.30 -17.58 13.44
CA ASP A 132 13.81 -16.21 13.50
C ASP A 132 12.78 -15.33 14.22
N ALA A 133 13.22 -14.71 15.31
CA ALA A 133 12.42 -13.75 16.06
C ALA A 133 12.92 -12.34 15.78
N VAL A 134 12.02 -11.40 15.57
CA VAL A 134 12.39 -9.98 15.50
C VAL A 134 12.70 -9.51 16.92
N VAL A 135 13.85 -8.89 17.13
CA VAL A 135 14.31 -8.40 18.44
C VAL A 135 14.86 -6.98 18.32
N GLY A 136 15.06 -6.32 19.46
CA GLY A 136 15.59 -4.96 19.52
C GLY A 136 14.51 -3.88 19.62
N PRO A 137 14.89 -2.64 19.99
CA PRO A 137 13.95 -1.52 20.13
C PRO A 137 13.40 -1.05 18.77
N PRO A 138 12.29 -0.30 18.75
CA PRO A 138 11.84 0.39 17.54
C PRO A 138 12.95 1.25 16.94
N GLY A 139 13.22 1.10 15.63
CA GLY A 139 14.28 1.82 14.92
C GLY A 139 15.63 1.10 14.85
N ASP A 140 15.85 0.06 15.67
CA ASP A 140 17.08 -0.75 15.68
C ASP A 140 16.72 -2.23 15.90
N ARG A 141 15.95 -2.77 14.95
CA ARG A 141 15.45 -4.14 15.01
C ARG A 141 16.31 -5.06 14.18
N THR A 142 16.51 -6.29 14.68
CA THR A 142 17.26 -7.34 13.99
C THR A 142 16.58 -8.70 14.17
N LEU A 143 17.12 -9.75 13.55
CA LEU A 143 16.67 -11.13 13.71
C LEU A 143 17.58 -11.89 14.68
N ALA A 144 16.97 -12.49 15.70
CA ALA A 144 17.59 -13.53 16.49
C ALA A 144 17.26 -14.89 15.87
N THR A 145 18.27 -15.59 15.37
CA THR A 145 18.12 -16.86 14.66
C THR A 145 18.48 -18.06 15.54
N THR A 146 17.60 -19.06 15.54
CA THR A 146 17.88 -20.40 16.05
C THR A 146 17.75 -21.38 14.88
N ALA A 147 18.84 -22.05 14.51
CA ALA A 147 18.87 -23.01 13.43
C ALA A 147 19.55 -24.30 13.87
N VAL A 148 19.24 -25.41 13.22
CA VAL A 148 20.01 -26.64 13.36
C VAL A 148 21.32 -26.46 12.59
N ASP A 149 22.45 -26.37 13.30
CA ASP A 149 23.77 -26.37 12.67
C ASP A 149 24.29 -27.80 12.57
N ASP A 150 24.50 -28.27 11.33
CA ASP A 150 25.07 -29.59 11.03
C ASP A 150 26.52 -29.74 11.51
N GLY A 151 27.21 -28.63 11.81
CA GLY A 151 28.59 -28.62 12.35
C GLY A 151 28.69 -28.69 13.88
N SER A 152 27.57 -28.55 14.60
CA SER A 152 27.54 -28.55 16.07
C SER A 152 27.20 -29.96 16.58
N GLY A 153 28.06 -30.52 17.46
CA GLY A 153 27.95 -31.91 17.92
C GLY A 153 26.55 -32.32 18.41
N GLY A 154 26.25 -33.62 18.34
CA GLY A 154 24.88 -34.17 18.41
C GLY A 154 23.98 -33.73 19.58
N ALA A 155 24.55 -33.34 20.73
CA ALA A 155 23.77 -32.86 21.88
C ALA A 155 23.24 -31.41 21.70
N SER A 156 24.01 -30.49 21.11
CA SER A 156 23.52 -29.12 20.84
C SER A 156 22.52 -29.12 19.69
N ALA A 157 22.73 -29.96 18.68
CA ALA A 157 21.82 -30.11 17.56
C ALA A 157 20.48 -30.74 17.96
N ALA A 158 20.46 -31.65 18.94
CA ALA A 158 19.22 -32.20 19.49
C ALA A 158 18.40 -31.13 20.24
N GLY A 159 19.04 -30.36 21.13
CA GLY A 159 18.39 -29.27 21.85
C GLY A 159 17.85 -28.17 20.92
N ALA A 160 18.61 -27.83 19.86
CA ALA A 160 18.15 -26.87 18.85
C ALA A 160 16.90 -27.37 18.11
N ARG A 161 16.87 -28.65 17.70
CA ARG A 161 15.70 -29.26 17.03
C ARG A 161 14.47 -29.28 17.94
N GLU A 162 14.64 -29.62 19.21
CA GLU A 162 13.54 -29.61 20.18
C GLU A 162 12.98 -28.19 20.38
N ALA A 163 13.87 -27.20 20.53
CA ALA A 163 13.48 -25.80 20.64
C ALA A 163 12.74 -25.29 19.40
N ILE A 164 13.25 -25.58 18.19
CA ILE A 164 12.61 -25.23 16.92
C ILE A 164 11.22 -25.86 16.83
N THR A 165 11.10 -27.14 17.17
CA THR A 165 9.82 -27.86 17.14
C THR A 165 8.81 -27.24 18.10
N GLY A 166 9.22 -26.95 19.35
CA GLY A 166 8.37 -26.32 20.35
C GLY A 166 7.91 -24.92 19.94
N VAL A 167 8.82 -24.09 19.44
CA VAL A 167 8.50 -22.73 18.98
C VAL A 167 7.60 -22.75 17.75
N ARG A 168 7.84 -23.66 16.80
CA ARG A 168 6.97 -23.85 15.65
C ARG A 168 5.56 -24.27 16.07
N ALA A 169 5.42 -25.24 16.98
CA ALA A 169 4.12 -25.67 17.47
C ALA A 169 3.35 -24.52 18.16
N ALA A 170 4.05 -23.68 18.92
CA ALA A 170 3.46 -22.48 19.52
C ALA A 170 3.01 -21.46 18.46
N ALA A 171 3.80 -21.26 17.41
CA ALA A 171 3.43 -20.40 16.28
C ALA A 171 2.22 -20.93 15.52
N GLU A 172 2.14 -22.24 15.28
CA GLU A 172 0.99 -22.91 14.66
C GLU A 172 -0.28 -22.73 15.49
N SER A 173 -0.22 -23.01 16.80
CA SER A 173 -1.34 -22.78 17.71
C SER A 173 -1.83 -21.32 17.70
N ARG A 174 -0.90 -20.36 17.63
CA ARG A 174 -1.27 -18.94 17.57
C ARG A 174 -1.87 -18.53 16.23
N PHE A 175 -1.38 -19.07 15.12
CA PHE A 175 -2.02 -18.90 13.82
C PHE A 175 -3.44 -19.49 13.83
N ASP A 176 -3.60 -20.68 14.40
CA ASP A 176 -4.89 -21.37 14.49
C ASP A 176 -5.92 -20.61 15.36
N ALA A 177 -5.45 -19.93 16.40
CA ALA A 177 -6.26 -19.05 17.24
C ALA A 177 -6.56 -17.67 16.61
N ALA A 178 -5.81 -17.26 15.58
CA ALA A 178 -6.04 -15.99 14.90
C ALA A 178 -7.30 -16.02 14.03
N ALA A 179 -7.94 -14.87 13.85
CA ALA A 179 -9.16 -14.76 13.07
C ALA A 179 -8.85 -14.79 11.56
N ALA A 180 -9.61 -15.57 10.79
CA ALA A 180 -9.62 -15.45 9.35
C ALA A 180 -10.26 -14.11 8.95
N ALA A 181 -9.56 -13.32 8.15
CA ALA A 181 -10.01 -12.03 7.67
C ALA A 181 -9.67 -11.91 6.18
N PRO A 182 -10.67 -11.84 5.27
CA PRO A 182 -10.41 -11.73 3.85
C PRO A 182 -9.81 -10.36 3.51
N VAL A 183 -8.85 -10.33 2.60
CA VAL A 183 -8.35 -9.06 2.03
C VAL A 183 -9.48 -8.46 1.19
N GLY A 184 -9.90 -7.24 1.51
CA GLY A 184 -10.99 -6.56 0.79
C GLY A 184 -10.62 -6.08 -0.61
N MET A 185 -9.39 -6.34 -1.06
CA MET A 185 -8.88 -6.03 -2.40
C MET A 185 -8.99 -7.27 -3.30
N PRO A 186 -9.32 -7.13 -4.59
CA PRO A 186 -9.23 -8.22 -5.56
C PRO A 186 -7.79 -8.69 -5.79
N SER A 187 -7.62 -9.94 -6.21
CA SER A 187 -6.36 -10.42 -6.79
C SER A 187 -6.01 -9.68 -8.07
N ARG A 188 -4.72 -9.62 -8.42
CA ARG A 188 -4.25 -8.95 -9.64
C ARG A 188 -4.82 -9.63 -10.88
N THR A 189 -4.84 -10.95 -10.90
CA THR A 189 -5.43 -11.76 -11.97
C THR A 189 -6.89 -11.39 -12.19
N ARG A 190 -7.70 -11.35 -11.13
CA ARG A 190 -9.12 -10.97 -11.23
C ARG A 190 -9.30 -9.51 -11.65
N LEU A 191 -8.48 -8.61 -11.11
CA LEU A 191 -8.50 -7.19 -11.41
C LEU A 191 -8.30 -6.94 -12.92
N LEU A 192 -7.26 -7.54 -13.49
CA LEU A 192 -6.91 -7.40 -14.89
C LEU A 192 -7.91 -8.10 -15.81
N ALA A 193 -8.38 -9.30 -15.45
CA ALA A 193 -9.41 -10.01 -16.22
C ALA A 193 -10.71 -9.20 -16.31
N ALA A 194 -11.18 -8.65 -15.18
CA ALA A 194 -12.38 -7.80 -15.16
C ALA A 194 -12.17 -6.50 -15.95
N ALA A 195 -10.94 -5.96 -15.98
CA ALA A 195 -10.60 -4.76 -16.73
C ALA A 195 -10.70 -5.02 -18.24
N ARG A 196 -10.18 -6.15 -18.73
CA ARG A 196 -10.31 -6.55 -20.14
C ARG A 196 -11.76 -6.71 -20.57
N GLU A 197 -12.59 -7.30 -19.71
CA GLU A 197 -14.01 -7.51 -19.99
C GLU A 197 -14.82 -6.21 -20.03
N THR A 198 -14.57 -5.30 -19.08
CA THR A 198 -15.42 -4.12 -18.88
C THR A 198 -14.92 -2.87 -19.60
N LEU A 199 -13.61 -2.75 -19.79
CA LEU A 199 -12.93 -1.60 -20.37
C LEU A 199 -12.33 -1.98 -21.73
N ASP A 200 -11.02 -2.27 -21.79
CA ASP A 200 -10.34 -2.84 -22.95
C ASP A 200 -8.99 -3.47 -22.56
N ASP A 201 -8.38 -4.19 -23.51
CA ASP A 201 -7.06 -4.82 -23.32
C ASP A 201 -5.95 -3.80 -23.05
N ARG A 202 -5.99 -2.64 -23.70
CA ARG A 202 -4.97 -1.60 -23.56
C ARG A 202 -4.93 -1.03 -22.15
N PHE A 203 -6.08 -0.73 -21.57
CA PHE A 203 -6.17 -0.30 -20.18
C PHE A 203 -5.68 -1.38 -19.22
N ALA A 204 -6.01 -2.65 -19.48
CA ALA A 204 -5.57 -3.75 -18.64
C ALA A 204 -4.05 -3.96 -18.71
N ASP A 205 -3.46 -3.88 -19.91
CA ASP A 205 -2.01 -4.00 -20.12
C ASP A 205 -1.27 -2.84 -19.42
N ASP A 206 -1.75 -1.61 -19.58
CA ASP A 206 -1.16 -0.43 -18.95
C ASP A 206 -1.29 -0.49 -17.41
N LEU A 207 -2.42 -0.97 -16.88
CA LEU A 207 -2.59 -1.19 -15.44
C LEU A 207 -1.64 -2.27 -14.93
N ALA A 208 -1.45 -3.36 -15.67
CA ALA A 208 -0.52 -4.43 -15.29
C ALA A 208 0.91 -3.89 -15.19
N ALA A 209 1.38 -3.18 -16.22
CA ALA A 209 2.71 -2.58 -16.26
C ALA A 209 2.93 -1.59 -15.10
N VAL A 210 1.94 -0.75 -14.80
CA VAL A 210 2.00 0.17 -13.64
C VAL A 210 2.09 -0.59 -12.32
N LEU A 211 1.25 -1.62 -12.11
CA LEU A 211 1.27 -2.38 -10.85
C LEU A 211 2.57 -3.16 -10.65
N GLU A 212 3.25 -3.54 -11.73
CA GLU A 212 4.57 -4.17 -11.71
C GLU A 212 5.69 -3.17 -11.40
N SER A 213 5.55 -1.90 -11.81
CA SER A 213 6.58 -0.88 -11.58
C SER A 213 6.52 -0.22 -10.20
N LEU A 214 5.35 -0.20 -9.56
CA LEU A 214 5.13 0.51 -8.30
C LEU A 214 5.65 -0.26 -7.09
N ALA A 215 6.27 0.47 -6.15
CA ALA A 215 6.57 -0.10 -4.84
C ALA A 215 5.25 -0.41 -4.07
N PRO A 216 5.24 -1.39 -3.14
CA PRO A 216 4.01 -1.84 -2.46
C PRO A 216 3.24 -0.75 -1.69
N GLY A 217 3.90 0.35 -1.33
CA GLY A 217 3.33 1.47 -0.57
C GLY A 217 2.86 2.65 -1.38
N GLU A 218 3.12 2.66 -2.68
CA GLU A 218 2.80 3.80 -3.53
C GLU A 218 1.30 3.83 -3.87
N PHE A 219 0.79 5.04 -4.11
CA PHE A 219 -0.61 5.31 -4.46
C PHE A 219 -1.61 4.72 -3.44
N GLY A 220 -1.53 5.18 -2.19
CA GLY A 220 -2.56 4.93 -1.17
C GLY A 220 -3.87 5.69 -1.42
N ARG A 221 -4.79 5.64 -0.46
CA ARG A 221 -6.07 6.36 -0.47
C ARG A 221 -6.07 7.66 0.32
N THR A 222 -5.10 7.89 1.19
CA THR A 222 -5.08 9.09 2.05
C THR A 222 -4.17 10.21 1.55
N THR A 223 -3.25 9.90 0.65
CA THR A 223 -2.33 10.88 0.04
C THR A 223 -2.68 11.10 -1.43
N GLU A 224 -2.75 12.36 -1.87
CA GLU A 224 -2.93 12.69 -3.29
C GLU A 224 -1.56 12.75 -3.99
N PRO A 225 -1.42 12.19 -5.22
CA PRO A 225 -2.43 11.47 -5.98
C PRO A 225 -2.76 10.07 -5.39
N THR A 226 -4.05 9.69 -5.42
CA THR A 226 -4.53 8.42 -4.84
C THR A 226 -4.49 7.27 -5.85
N ASP A 227 -4.67 6.02 -5.40
CA ASP A 227 -4.96 4.86 -6.26
C ASP A 227 -6.08 5.15 -7.29
N ARG A 228 -7.12 5.86 -6.89
CA ARG A 228 -8.24 6.24 -7.75
C ARG A 228 -7.85 7.29 -8.77
N THR A 229 -7.04 8.28 -8.40
CA THR A 229 -6.47 9.25 -9.33
C THR A 229 -5.70 8.53 -10.44
N LEU A 230 -4.87 7.55 -10.08
CA LEU A 230 -4.15 6.72 -11.04
C LEU A 230 -5.10 5.98 -11.99
N LEU A 231 -6.12 5.29 -11.46
CA LEU A 231 -7.09 4.56 -12.27
C LEU A 231 -7.89 5.46 -13.23
N VAL A 232 -8.28 6.66 -12.79
CA VAL A 232 -8.98 7.64 -13.65
C VAL A 232 -8.04 8.19 -14.73
N ALA A 233 -6.78 8.44 -14.41
CA ALA A 233 -5.78 8.89 -15.37
C ALA A 233 -5.52 7.85 -16.47
N LEU A 234 -5.34 6.57 -16.08
CA LEU A 234 -5.23 5.46 -17.03
C LEU A 234 -6.47 5.33 -17.91
N ALA A 235 -7.67 5.44 -17.33
CA ALA A 235 -8.90 5.39 -18.11
C ALA A 235 -9.00 6.54 -19.13
N ALA A 236 -8.56 7.74 -18.75
CA ALA A 236 -8.52 8.90 -19.62
C ALA A 236 -7.51 8.76 -20.77
N ARG A 237 -6.38 8.08 -20.55
CA ARG A 237 -5.38 7.78 -21.61
C ARG A 237 -5.95 6.91 -22.73
N HIS A 238 -7.01 6.14 -22.45
CA HIS A 238 -7.66 5.26 -23.44
C HIS A 238 -9.08 5.70 -23.84
N ASP A 239 -9.47 6.94 -23.54
CA ASP A 239 -10.77 7.52 -23.91
C ASP A 239 -12.01 6.79 -23.34
N HIS A 240 -11.87 6.16 -22.16
CA HIS A 240 -12.92 5.35 -21.54
C HIS A 240 -14.09 6.18 -21.00
N LEU A 241 -15.28 5.58 -20.96
CA LEU A 241 -16.45 6.18 -20.30
C LEU A 241 -16.29 6.08 -18.78
N PHE A 242 -16.52 7.19 -18.07
CA PHE A 242 -16.41 7.21 -16.61
C PHE A 242 -17.40 6.26 -15.93
N ARG A 243 -18.55 5.98 -16.56
CA ARG A 243 -19.50 4.99 -16.06
C ARG A 243 -18.91 3.58 -16.08
N ASP A 244 -18.18 3.22 -17.12
CA ASP A 244 -17.65 1.87 -17.29
C ASP A 244 -16.50 1.65 -16.32
N LEU A 245 -15.63 2.66 -16.15
CA LEU A 245 -14.63 2.66 -15.07
C LEU A 245 -15.29 2.46 -13.70
N ARG A 246 -16.34 3.23 -13.39
CA ARG A 246 -17.08 3.15 -12.12
C ARG A 246 -17.79 1.81 -11.91
N ARG A 247 -18.27 1.20 -12.98
CA ARG A 247 -18.88 -0.15 -12.96
C ARG A 247 -17.81 -1.19 -12.67
N TRP A 248 -16.67 -1.11 -13.34
CA TRP A 248 -15.53 -2.00 -13.12
C TRP A 248 -15.05 -1.91 -11.67
N VAL A 249 -14.59 -0.74 -11.20
CA VAL A 249 -14.01 -0.58 -9.84
C VAL A 249 -14.99 -0.80 -8.69
N GLY A 250 -16.30 -0.67 -8.93
CA GLY A 250 -17.34 -0.67 -7.90
C GLY A 250 -17.49 -2.00 -7.17
N VAL A 251 -18.25 -1.98 -6.06
CA VAL A 251 -18.58 -3.20 -5.29
C VAL A 251 -19.36 -4.25 -6.10
N ASP A 252 -20.16 -3.80 -7.06
CA ASP A 252 -20.87 -4.66 -8.01
C ASP A 252 -19.97 -5.13 -9.17
N GLY A 253 -18.73 -4.65 -9.22
CA GLY A 253 -17.71 -5.02 -10.21
C GLY A 253 -16.59 -5.85 -9.57
N VAL A 254 -15.35 -5.39 -9.69
CA VAL A 254 -14.18 -6.04 -9.11
C VAL A 254 -13.99 -5.72 -7.61
N GLY A 255 -14.61 -4.66 -7.08
CA GLY A 255 -14.63 -4.39 -5.65
C GLY A 255 -13.38 -3.69 -5.12
N ILE A 256 -12.90 -2.65 -5.81
CA ILE A 256 -11.80 -1.80 -5.32
C ILE A 256 -12.34 -0.76 -4.34
N ALA A 257 -13.32 0.04 -4.79
CA ALA A 257 -13.91 1.10 -3.99
C ALA A 257 -15.33 1.45 -4.50
N PRO A 258 -16.20 2.00 -3.64
CA PRO A 258 -17.51 2.47 -4.07
C PRO A 258 -17.42 3.44 -5.24
N ALA A 259 -18.27 3.24 -6.24
CA ALA A 259 -18.25 3.99 -7.50
C ALA A 259 -18.32 5.52 -7.30
N GLN A 260 -18.94 5.99 -6.22
CA GLN A 260 -19.12 7.43 -5.95
C GLN A 260 -17.79 8.13 -5.64
N GLU A 261 -16.83 7.38 -5.10
CA GLU A 261 -15.60 7.94 -4.53
C GLU A 261 -14.63 8.49 -5.60
N PHE A 262 -14.71 7.97 -6.83
CA PHE A 262 -13.89 8.42 -7.97
C PHE A 262 -14.26 9.83 -8.49
N THR A 263 -15.37 10.41 -8.03
CA THR A 263 -15.81 11.73 -8.51
C THR A 263 -14.85 12.84 -8.10
N ARG A 264 -14.25 12.73 -6.92
CA ARG A 264 -13.26 13.68 -6.41
C ARG A 264 -11.99 13.60 -7.24
N ASP A 265 -11.45 12.40 -7.43
CA ASP A 265 -10.20 12.17 -8.18
C ASP A 265 -10.31 12.65 -9.64
N ARG A 266 -11.45 12.37 -10.28
CA ARG A 266 -11.74 12.91 -11.62
C ARG A 266 -11.75 14.45 -11.63
N ARG A 267 -12.37 15.10 -10.64
CA ARG A 267 -12.38 16.58 -10.56
C ARG A 267 -10.96 17.13 -10.39
N ALA A 268 -10.17 16.53 -9.50
CA ALA A 268 -8.78 16.94 -9.28
C ALA A 268 -7.92 16.88 -10.56
N LEU A 269 -8.10 15.83 -11.38
CA LEU A 269 -7.42 15.70 -12.68
C LEU A 269 -7.90 16.73 -13.72
N VAL A 270 -9.19 17.07 -13.73
CA VAL A 270 -9.75 18.09 -14.63
C VAL A 270 -9.29 19.50 -14.23
N GLU A 271 -9.30 19.80 -12.94
CA GLU A 271 -8.86 21.10 -12.40
C GLU A 271 -7.38 21.35 -12.69
N ARG A 272 -6.56 20.29 -12.68
CA ARG A 272 -5.13 20.33 -13.05
C ARG A 272 -4.86 20.25 -14.55
N GLU A 273 -5.91 20.32 -15.39
CA GLU A 273 -5.82 20.28 -16.84
C GLU A 273 -5.07 19.02 -17.37
N LEU A 274 -5.14 17.90 -16.64
CA LEU A 274 -4.53 16.63 -17.05
C LEU A 274 -5.46 15.83 -17.96
N ILE A 275 -6.75 15.88 -17.64
CA ILE A 275 -7.82 15.23 -18.40
C ILE A 275 -8.95 16.21 -18.65
N GLU A 276 -9.78 15.91 -19.66
CA GLU A 276 -11.11 16.48 -19.80
C GLU A 276 -12.19 15.41 -19.59
N SER A 277 -13.40 15.88 -19.27
CA SER A 277 -14.58 15.03 -19.10
C SER A 277 -15.67 15.47 -20.07
N VAL A 278 -15.69 14.88 -21.26
CA VAL A 278 -16.59 15.25 -22.37
C VAL A 278 -17.97 14.62 -22.18
N LYS A 279 -19.04 15.41 -22.35
CA LYS A 279 -20.42 14.89 -22.36
C LYS A 279 -20.70 14.22 -23.70
N VAL A 280 -21.08 12.94 -23.65
CA VAL A 280 -21.39 12.13 -24.83
C VAL A 280 -22.85 11.68 -24.75
N PRO A 281 -23.69 11.99 -25.77
CA PRO A 281 -25.04 11.45 -25.86
C PRO A 281 -24.98 9.96 -26.16
N MET A 282 -25.71 9.13 -25.40
CA MET A 282 -25.73 7.66 -25.58
C MET A 282 -27.17 7.14 -25.78
N GLY A 283 -28.03 7.95 -26.41
CA GLY A 283 -29.46 7.68 -26.57
C GLY A 283 -30.34 8.48 -25.59
N PRO A 284 -31.61 8.10 -25.38
CA PRO A 284 -32.50 8.80 -24.46
C PRO A 284 -32.00 8.65 -23.02
N GLY A 285 -31.73 9.77 -22.34
CA GLY A 285 -31.25 9.78 -20.96
C GLY A 285 -30.26 10.89 -20.66
N ARG A 286 -29.60 10.80 -19.50
CA ARG A 286 -28.52 11.72 -19.14
C ARG A 286 -27.28 11.42 -19.98
N PRO A 287 -26.60 12.43 -20.54
CA PRO A 287 -25.36 12.21 -21.27
C PRO A 287 -24.32 11.56 -20.34
N MET A 288 -23.52 10.68 -20.92
CA MET A 288 -22.43 10.02 -20.22
C MET A 288 -21.17 10.87 -20.28
N LEU A 289 -20.23 10.63 -19.37
CA LEU A 289 -18.96 11.33 -19.34
C LEU A 289 -17.88 10.43 -19.95
N ARG A 290 -17.21 10.90 -21.00
CA ARG A 290 -16.00 10.31 -21.55
C ARG A 290 -14.79 11.02 -20.94
N LEU A 291 -13.88 10.24 -20.39
CA LEU A 291 -12.60 10.73 -19.89
C LEU A 291 -11.63 10.78 -21.04
N ARG A 292 -10.86 11.86 -21.17
CA ARG A 292 -9.83 11.98 -22.21
C ARG A 292 -8.61 12.70 -21.66
N ALA A 293 -7.43 12.12 -21.81
CA ALA A 293 -6.19 12.81 -21.47
C ALA A 293 -5.99 14.00 -22.41
N VAL A 294 -5.71 15.18 -21.84
CA VAL A 294 -5.41 16.41 -22.60
C VAL A 294 -3.98 16.90 -22.36
N ASP A 295 -3.36 16.44 -21.28
CA ASP A 295 -1.95 16.68 -21.06
C ASP A 295 -1.09 15.75 -21.94
N ASP A 296 -0.24 16.38 -22.75
CA ASP A 296 0.62 15.71 -23.72
C ASP A 296 1.66 14.78 -23.08
N VAL A 297 2.10 15.07 -21.85
CA VAL A 297 3.04 14.23 -21.11
C VAL A 297 2.31 12.98 -20.61
N LEU A 298 1.15 13.14 -19.98
CA LEU A 298 0.31 12.02 -19.54
C LEU A 298 -0.09 11.11 -20.71
N LEU A 299 -0.49 11.69 -21.85
CA LEU A 299 -0.93 10.93 -23.02
C LEU A 299 0.19 10.09 -23.64
N ARG A 300 1.43 10.60 -23.65
CA ARG A 300 2.59 9.94 -24.29
C ARG A 300 3.46 9.14 -23.33
N ALA A 301 3.23 9.26 -22.02
CA ALA A 301 3.95 8.50 -21.01
C ALA A 301 3.81 7.00 -21.27
N ARG A 302 4.91 6.27 -21.11
CA ARG A 302 4.86 4.82 -20.93
C ARG A 302 4.05 4.51 -19.67
N PRO A 303 3.40 3.34 -19.58
CA PRO A 303 2.56 3.03 -18.42
C PRO A 303 3.29 3.27 -17.09
N GLU A 304 4.53 2.79 -16.97
CA GLU A 304 5.35 2.87 -15.75
C GLU A 304 5.76 4.31 -15.39
N GLU A 305 5.65 5.26 -16.35
CA GLU A 305 5.96 6.68 -16.13
C GLU A 305 4.75 7.48 -15.63
N VAL A 306 3.53 6.95 -15.80
CA VAL A 306 2.27 7.62 -15.39
C VAL A 306 2.28 8.01 -13.91
N PRO A 307 2.71 7.15 -12.96
CA PRO A 307 2.86 7.52 -11.55
C PRO A 307 3.68 8.80 -11.34
N SER A 308 4.88 8.86 -11.91
CA SER A 308 5.78 10.01 -11.78
C SER A 308 5.21 11.27 -12.42
N VAL A 309 4.48 11.14 -13.54
CA VAL A 309 3.76 12.27 -14.15
C VAL A 309 2.69 12.80 -13.21
N LEU A 310 1.91 11.93 -12.56
CA LEU A 310 0.90 12.35 -11.60
C LEU A 310 1.52 13.06 -10.40
N ASP A 311 2.57 12.49 -9.79
CA ASP A 311 3.25 13.10 -8.66
C ASP A 311 3.80 14.49 -9.01
N GLY A 312 4.51 14.59 -10.14
CA GLY A 312 5.06 15.85 -10.61
C GLY A 312 4.00 16.92 -10.86
N ARG A 313 2.79 16.52 -11.31
CA ARG A 313 1.68 17.45 -11.57
C ARG A 313 0.88 17.80 -10.33
N PHE A 314 0.75 16.88 -9.37
CA PHE A 314 0.08 17.14 -8.10
C PHE A 314 0.95 17.94 -7.13
N ALA A 315 2.28 17.92 -7.29
CA ALA A 315 3.21 18.76 -6.54
C ALA A 315 3.19 20.24 -6.96
N LEU A 316 2.64 20.57 -8.12
CA LEU A 316 2.54 21.96 -8.58
C LEU A 316 1.47 22.74 -7.79
N PRO A 317 1.74 24.00 -7.42
CA PRO A 317 0.80 24.80 -6.67
C PRO A 317 -0.45 25.09 -7.52
N THR A 318 -1.61 25.00 -6.87
CA THR A 318 -2.89 25.40 -7.46
C THR A 318 -3.36 26.75 -6.92
N ASP A 319 -4.10 27.50 -7.73
CA ASP A 319 -4.81 28.71 -7.29
C ASP A 319 -6.02 28.37 -6.40
N ALA A 320 -6.75 29.40 -5.96
CA ALA A 320 -7.94 29.25 -5.13
C ALA A 320 -9.06 28.43 -5.80
N ASP A 321 -9.03 28.32 -7.13
CA ASP A 321 -9.98 27.55 -7.94
C ASP A 321 -9.48 26.12 -8.22
N GLY A 322 -8.33 25.72 -7.66
CA GLY A 322 -7.74 24.40 -7.86
C GLY A 322 -7.01 24.22 -9.20
N ARG A 323 -6.88 25.28 -10.00
CA ARG A 323 -6.13 25.24 -11.26
C ARG A 323 -4.65 25.44 -11.03
N LEU A 324 -3.81 24.86 -11.87
CA LEU A 324 -2.37 25.09 -11.81
C LEU A 324 -2.07 26.60 -11.87
N SER A 325 -1.40 27.12 -10.82
CA SER A 325 -1.07 28.53 -10.75
C SER A 325 -0.11 28.88 -11.90
N ARG A 326 -0.52 29.83 -12.75
CA ARG A 326 0.25 30.24 -13.94
C ARG A 326 1.54 30.99 -13.61
N ASP A 327 1.77 31.32 -12.34
CA ASP A 327 2.89 32.14 -11.88
C ASP A 327 4.24 31.39 -11.84
N ALA A 328 4.24 30.06 -11.89
CA ALA A 328 5.47 29.27 -11.66
C ALA A 328 6.45 29.16 -12.87
N GLY A 329 6.19 29.79 -14.02
CA GLY A 329 7.11 29.63 -15.17
C GLY A 329 6.93 30.51 -16.39
N ARG A 330 5.97 31.45 -16.42
CA ARG A 330 5.71 32.28 -17.60
C ARG A 330 5.87 33.79 -17.42
N GLU A 331 6.16 34.29 -16.23
CA GLU A 331 6.30 35.74 -16.00
C GLU A 331 7.64 36.32 -16.49
N GLY A 332 8.63 35.49 -16.85
CA GLY A 332 9.91 35.96 -17.39
C GLY A 332 9.94 36.21 -18.91
N ARG A 333 8.93 35.76 -19.67
CA ARG A 333 8.88 35.98 -21.13
C ARG A 333 7.80 37.00 -21.46
N ARG A 334 8.18 38.28 -21.36
CA ARG A 334 7.43 39.35 -22.04
C ARG A 334 7.19 38.95 -23.51
N PRO A 335 5.96 39.06 -24.01
CA PRO A 335 5.67 38.85 -25.41
C PRO A 335 6.61 39.69 -26.29
N VAL A 336 7.00 39.17 -27.45
CA VAL A 336 8.00 39.79 -28.32
C VAL A 336 7.65 41.25 -28.69
N TRP A 337 6.37 41.61 -28.67
CA TRP A 337 5.88 42.96 -28.94
C TRP A 337 6.03 43.98 -27.79
N GLU A 338 6.35 43.55 -26.57
CA GLU A 338 6.64 44.44 -25.43
C GLU A 338 8.13 44.77 -25.27
N ARG A 339 8.98 44.27 -26.17
CA ARG A 339 10.40 44.62 -26.20
C ARG A 339 10.54 46.01 -26.84
N ARG A 340 10.81 47.04 -26.02
CA ARG A 340 11.21 48.37 -26.53
C ARG A 340 12.40 48.19 -27.46
N ARG A 341 12.22 48.57 -28.73
CA ARG A 341 13.35 48.82 -29.63
C ARG A 341 14.04 50.09 -29.13
N TRP A 342 15.36 50.01 -29.05
CA TRP A 342 16.22 51.13 -28.67
C TRP A 342 16.12 52.23 -29.73
#